data_AF-A0A485C8C3-F1
#
_entry.id   AF-A0A485C8C3-F1
#
_cell.length_a   1.000
_cell.length_b   1.000
_cell.length_c   1.000
_cell.angle_alpha   90.00
_cell.angle_beta   90.00
_cell.angle_gamma   90.00
#
_symmetry.space_group_name_H-M   'P 1'
#
loop_
_entity.id
_entity.type
_entity.pdbx_description
1 polymer ?
#
loop_
_entity_poly.entity_id
_entity_poly.type
_entity_poly.pdbx_seq_one_letter_code
_entity_poly.pdbx_strand_id
1 'polypeptide(L)'
;MKGWRLTSDERARIQRSLGDNIAMILQSHGLLSVGRTVADAFYIMYYLNRACEIQMATAQLAPLSPIHHIPAHLRPARLRTADGRGARASAGLAGVAAPP
;
A
#
# COMPACT_ATOMS: atom_id res chain seq x y z
N MET A 1 -28.38 6.53 -18.27
CA MET A 1 -27.47 5.41 -17.92
C MET A 1 -26.07 5.76 -18.42
N LYS A 2 -25.15 6.19 -17.55
CA LYS A 2 -23.76 6.51 -17.92
C LYS A 2 -22.97 5.20 -17.99
N GLY A 3 -22.34 4.93 -19.14
CA GLY A 3 -21.53 3.73 -19.34
C GLY A 3 -20.36 3.69 -18.36
N TRP A 4 -20.22 2.55 -17.68
CA TRP A 4 -19.18 2.13 -16.74
C TRP A 4 -17.74 2.14 -17.32
N ARG A 5 -17.51 2.71 -18.50
CA ARG A 5 -16.22 2.69 -19.18
C ARG A 5 -15.38 3.86 -18.69
N LEU A 6 -14.18 3.56 -18.21
CA LEU A 6 -13.12 4.53 -17.93
C LEU A 6 -13.03 5.53 -19.09
N THR A 7 -13.54 6.73 -18.89
CA THR A 7 -13.35 7.82 -19.85
C THR A 7 -11.86 8.19 -19.84
N SER A 8 -11.36 8.77 -20.94
CA SER A 8 -9.97 9.22 -21.01
C SER A 8 -9.59 10.15 -19.84
N ASP A 9 -10.55 10.94 -19.37
CA ASP A 9 -10.41 11.81 -18.21
C ASP A 9 -10.27 11.04 -16.91
N GLU A 10 -11.03 9.96 -16.72
CA GLU A 10 -10.95 9.14 -15.52
C GLU A 10 -9.60 8.41 -15.42
N ARG A 11 -9.09 7.92 -16.56
CA ARG A 11 -7.72 7.38 -16.61
C ARG A 11 -6.68 8.42 -16.19
N ALA A 12 -6.79 9.65 -16.67
CA ALA A 12 -5.86 10.72 -16.32
C ALA A 12 -5.92 11.09 -14.82
N ARG A 13 -7.11 11.06 -14.22
CA ARG A 13 -7.30 11.27 -12.78
C ARG A 13 -6.68 10.15 -11.95
N ILE A 14 -6.91 8.89 -12.33
CA ILE A 14 -6.31 7.73 -11.65
C ILE A 14 -4.78 7.78 -11.75
N GLN A 15 -4.25 8.04 -12.94
CA GLN A 15 -2.80 8.18 -13.16
C GLN A 15 -2.19 9.28 -12.28
N ARG A 16 -2.83 10.45 -12.22
CA ARG A 16 -2.36 11.57 -11.39
C ARG A 16 -2.44 11.27 -9.89
N SER A 17 -3.51 10.62 -9.45
CA SER A 17 -3.69 10.25 -8.04
C SER A 17 -2.74 9.13 -7.60
N LEU A 18 -2.40 8.20 -8.50
CA LEU A 18 -1.42 7.17 -8.22
C LEU A 18 -0.01 7.78 -8.09
N GLY A 19 0.39 8.64 -9.03
CA GLY A 19 1.68 9.32 -9.01
C GLY A 19 2.84 8.33 -8.87
N ASP A 20 3.73 8.57 -7.90
CA ASP A 20 4.87 7.71 -7.57
C ASP A 20 4.56 6.61 -6.55
N ASN A 21 3.28 6.37 -6.26
CA ASN A 21 2.86 5.30 -5.36
C ASN A 21 2.66 3.99 -6.14
N ILE A 22 2.81 2.88 -5.42
CA ILE A 22 2.68 1.52 -5.99
C ILE A 22 1.28 0.92 -5.81
N ALA A 23 0.42 1.59 -5.04
CA ALA A 23 -0.96 1.17 -4.84
C ALA A 23 -1.83 2.35 -4.38
N MET A 24 -3.14 2.20 -4.55
CA MET A 24 -4.14 3.16 -4.12
C MET A 24 -5.47 2.48 -3.76
N ILE A 25 -6.26 3.14 -2.92
CA ILE A 25 -7.63 2.76 -2.60
C ILE A 25 -8.56 3.60 -3.49
N LEU A 26 -9.31 2.94 -4.36
CA LEU A 26 -10.32 3.58 -5.19
C LEU A 26 -11.65 3.54 -4.44
N GLN A 27 -12.15 4.73 -4.07
CA GLN A 27 -13.43 4.84 -3.38
C GLN A 27 -14.53 4.17 -4.21
N SER A 28 -15.23 3.22 -3.59
CA SER A 28 -16.29 2.42 -4.20
C SER A 28 -15.87 1.40 -5.27
N HIS A 29 -14.57 1.24 -5.55
CA HIS A 29 -14.06 0.28 -6.55
C HIS A 29 -13.04 -0.72 -6.00
N GLY A 30 -12.55 -0.49 -4.78
CA GLY A 30 -11.63 -1.39 -4.09
C GLY A 30 -10.17 -0.97 -4.24
N LEU A 31 -9.29 -1.94 -4.40
CA LEU A 31 -7.84 -1.74 -4.35
C LEU A 31 -7.25 -1.80 -5.76
N LEU A 32 -6.24 -0.96 -6.02
CA LEU A 32 -5.44 -0.99 -7.24
C LEU A 32 -3.96 -0.99 -6.85
N SER A 33 -3.19 -1.93 -7.40
CA SER A 33 -1.73 -2.01 -7.22
C SER A 33 -1.04 -2.11 -8.57
N VAL A 34 0.21 -1.66 -8.63
CA VAL A 34 1.07 -1.75 -9.81
C VAL A 34 2.44 -2.30 -9.41
N GLY A 35 3.02 -3.08 -10.31
CA GLY A 35 4.33 -3.70 -10.13
C GLY A 35 5.04 -3.84 -11.46
N ARG A 36 6.35 -4.06 -11.43
CA ARG A 36 7.14 -4.29 -12.65
C ARG A 36 6.87 -5.65 -13.25
N THR A 37 6.55 -6.61 -12.39
CA THR A 37 6.06 -7.92 -12.76
C THR A 37 4.66 -8.13 -12.21
N VAL A 38 3.94 -9.09 -12.79
CA VAL A 38 2.64 -9.54 -12.28
C VAL A 38 2.77 -10.00 -10.82
N ALA A 39 3.83 -10.73 -10.48
CA ALA A 39 4.11 -11.18 -9.12
C ALA A 39 4.22 -10.02 -8.13
N ASP A 40 4.95 -8.95 -8.49
CA ASP A 40 5.08 -7.76 -7.62
C ASP A 40 3.73 -7.09 -7.36
N ALA A 41 2.91 -6.93 -8.41
CA ALA A 41 1.61 -6.31 -8.30
C ALA A 41 0.68 -7.10 -7.36
N PHE A 42 0.66 -8.43 -7.47
CA PHE A 42 -0.09 -9.31 -6.58
C PHE A 42 0.45 -9.30 -5.15
N TYR A 43 1.77 -9.28 -4.97
CA TYR A 43 2.39 -9.18 -3.65
C TYR A 43 1.94 -7.91 -2.94
N ILE A 44 2.02 -6.76 -3.61
CA ILE A 44 1.57 -5.46 -3.06
C ILE A 44 0.08 -5.49 -2.76
N MET A 45 -0.74 -6.06 -3.66
CA MET A 45 -2.19 -6.19 -3.46
C MET A 45 -2.51 -6.99 -2.20
N TYR A 46 -1.83 -8.12 -2.00
CA TYR A 46 -2.02 -8.99 -0.85
C TYR A 46 -1.77 -8.24 0.47
N TYR A 47 -0.63 -7.56 0.59
CA TYR A 47 -0.31 -6.82 1.81
C TYR A 47 -1.21 -5.61 2.03
N LEU A 48 -1.61 -4.90 0.97
CA LEU A 48 -2.56 -3.79 1.09
C LEU A 48 -3.92 -4.29 1.62
N ASN A 49 -4.44 -5.38 1.04
CA ASN A 49 -5.68 -5.99 1.50
C ASN A 49 -5.56 -6.47 2.95
N ARG A 50 -4.45 -7.14 3.29
CA ARG A 50 -4.22 -7.62 4.65
C ARG A 50 -4.14 -6.48 5.67
N ALA A 51 -3.52 -5.36 5.32
CA ALA A 51 -3.49 -4.17 6.16
C ALA A 51 -4.91 -3.61 6.40
N CYS A 52 -5.75 -3.54 5.36
CA CYS A 52 -7.15 -3.13 5.49
C CYS A 52 -7.95 -4.07 6.40
N GLU A 53 -7.79 -5.39 6.25
CA GLU A 53 -8.43 -6.38 7.11
C GLU A 53 -8.05 -6.19 8.59
N ILE A 54 -6.75 -6.01 8.86
CA ILE A 54 -6.25 -5.78 10.22
C ILE A 54 -6.80 -4.48 10.79
N GLN A 55 -6.84 -3.40 9.98
CA GLN A 55 -7.43 -2.12 10.40
C GLN A 55 -8.90 -2.29 10.75
N MET A 56 -9.68 -3.00 9.92
CA MET A 56 -11.09 -3.25 10.22
C MET A 56 -11.27 -4.11 11.47
N ALA A 57 -10.48 -5.17 11.64
CA ALA A 57 -10.54 -6.02 12.83
C ALA A 57 -10.19 -5.23 14.11
N THR A 58 -9.18 -4.37 14.04
CA THR A 58 -8.77 -3.53 15.18
C THR A 58 -9.83 -2.48 15.50
N ALA A 59 -10.45 -1.90 14.47
CA ALA A 59 -11.53 -0.91 14.62
C ALA A 59 -12.77 -1.46 15.36
N GLN A 60 -12.98 -2.78 15.34
CA GLN A 60 -14.06 -3.42 16.10
C GLN A 60 -13.77 -3.51 17.59
N LEU A 61 -12.50 -3.45 18.00
CA LEU A 61 -12.07 -3.57 19.39
C LEU A 61 -11.89 -2.20 20.05
N ALA A 62 -11.37 -1.22 19.31
CA ALA A 62 -11.13 0.13 19.79
C ALA A 62 -11.21 1.15 18.65
N PRO A 63 -11.52 2.43 18.93
CA PRO A 63 -11.44 3.49 17.93
C PRO A 63 -10.04 3.54 17.29
N LEU A 64 -10.01 3.62 15.96
CA LEU A 64 -8.75 3.75 15.24
C LEU A 64 -8.07 5.04 15.66
N SER A 65 -6.80 4.92 16.06
CA SER A 65 -5.96 6.07 16.32
C SER A 65 -5.71 6.85 15.02
N PRO A 66 -5.46 8.18 15.11
CA PRO A 66 -5.04 8.97 13.95
C PRO A 66 -3.85 8.34 13.24
N ILE A 67 -3.70 8.61 11.94
CA ILE A 67 -2.53 8.13 11.18
C ILE A 67 -1.27 8.78 11.78
N HIS A 68 -0.45 7.97 12.43
CA HIS A 68 0.85 8.39 12.92
C HIS A 68 1.87 8.30 11.79
N HIS A 69 2.48 9.41 11.43
CA HIS A 69 3.57 9.41 10.47
C HIS A 69 4.78 8.68 11.07
N ILE A 70 5.24 7.64 10.39
CA ILE A 70 6.49 6.97 10.77
C ILE A 70 7.62 8.00 10.71
N PRO A 71 8.42 8.17 11.79
CA PRO A 71 9.54 9.10 11.82
C PRO A 71 10.47 8.89 10.63
N ALA A 72 11.08 9.97 10.11
CA ALA A 72 11.96 9.91 8.93
C ALA A 72 13.06 8.84 9.03
N HIS A 73 13.62 8.67 10.21
CA HIS A 73 14.71 7.72 10.48
C HIS A 73 14.25 6.26 10.58
N LEU A 74 12.95 6.00 10.80
CA LEU A 74 12.36 4.65 10.81
C LEU A 74 11.59 4.35 9.52
N ARG A 75 11.41 5.34 8.64
CA ARG A 75 10.72 5.14 7.38
C ARG A 75 11.54 4.18 6.53
N PRO A 76 11.02 2.98 6.21
CA PRO A 76 11.69 2.13 5.26
C PRO A 76 11.81 2.89 3.93
N ALA A 77 12.88 2.61 3.18
CA ALA A 77 12.98 3.09 1.82
C ALA A 77 11.65 2.77 1.11
N ARG A 78 11.05 3.77 0.46
CA ARG A 78 9.79 3.61 -0.28
C ARG A 78 9.93 2.34 -1.11
N LEU A 79 9.00 1.39 -0.93
CA LEU A 79 9.09 0.09 -1.58
C LEU A 79 9.07 0.34 -3.10
N ARG A 80 10.24 0.44 -3.71
CA ARG A 80 10.39 0.46 -5.15
C ARG A 80 10.27 -1.00 -5.54
N THR A 81 9.36 -1.31 -6.45
CA THR A 81 9.27 -2.66 -7.01
C THR A 81 10.66 -3.03 -7.51
N ALA A 82 11.26 -4.00 -6.81
CA ALA A 82 12.67 -4.32 -6.95
C ALA A 82 12.94 -4.75 -8.39
N ASP A 83 14.15 -4.47 -8.88
CA ASP A 83 14.66 -4.95 -10.16
C ASP A 83 14.73 -6.47 -10.23
N GLY A 84 13.60 -7.17 -10.44
CA GLY A 84 13.48 -8.53 -10.99
C GLY A 84 14.33 -9.65 -10.39
N ARG A 85 15.07 -9.38 -9.33
CA ARG A 85 15.96 -10.28 -8.59
C ARG A 85 15.48 -10.18 -7.15
N GLY A 86 14.92 -11.28 -6.67
CA GLY A 86 14.29 -11.40 -5.36
C GLY A 86 15.01 -10.55 -4.33
N ALA A 87 14.27 -9.60 -3.74
CA ALA A 87 14.76 -8.84 -2.62
C ALA A 87 15.09 -9.83 -1.50
N ARG A 88 16.38 -10.13 -1.34
CA ARG A 88 16.87 -10.52 -0.02
C ARG A 88 16.51 -9.34 0.89
N ALA A 89 15.46 -9.52 1.68
CA ALA A 89 15.25 -8.74 2.88
C ALA A 89 16.40 -9.07 3.84
N SER A 90 17.58 -8.50 3.61
CA SER A 90 18.64 -8.45 4.60
C SER A 90 18.63 -7.03 5.19
N ALA A 91 17.70 -6.80 6.09
CA ALA A 91 17.77 -5.73 7.06
C ALA A 91 17.27 -6.31 8.38
N GLY A 92 18.22 -6.43 9.32
CA GLY A 92 18.11 -7.22 10.53
C GLY A 92 16.86 -6.95 11.35
N LEU A 93 16.34 -8.04 11.92
CA LEU A 93 15.72 -8.05 13.23
C LEU A 93 16.71 -7.44 14.25
N ALA A 94 16.75 -6.11 14.36
CA ALA A 94 17.36 -5.43 15.49
C ALA A 94 16.24 -5.04 16.44
N GLY A 95 16.20 -5.73 17.58
CA GLY A 95 15.16 -5.61 18.59
C GLY A 95 14.91 -4.18 19.05
N VAL A 96 13.64 -3.81 19.13
CA VAL A 96 13.19 -2.71 19.97
C VAL A 96 12.85 -3.32 21.33
N ALA A 97 13.76 -3.10 22.28
CA ALA A 97 13.49 -3.24 23.70
C ALA A 97 12.39 -2.24 24.11
N ALA A 98 11.46 -2.71 24.93
CA ALA A 98 10.42 -1.91 25.55
C ALA A 98 11.03 -0.86 26.52
N PRO A 99 10.52 0.38 26.57
CA PRO A 99 10.80 1.29 27.68
C PRO A 99 9.81 1.04 28.86
N PRO A 100 10.16 1.49 30.09
CA PRO A 100 9.59 0.98 31.35
C PRO A 100 8.11 1.30 31.60
#